data_AF-A0A914VC91-F1
#
_entry.id   AF-A0A914VC91-F1
#
_cell.length_a   1.000
_cell.length_b   1.000
_cell.length_c   1.000
_cell.angle_alpha   90.00
_cell.angle_beta   90.00
_cell.angle_gamma   90.00
#
_symmetry.space_group_name_H-M   'P 1'
#
loop_
_entity.id
_entity.type
_entity.pdbx_description
1 polymer ?
#
loop_
_entity_poly.entity_id
_entity_poly.type
_entity_poly.pdbx_seq_one_letter_code
_entity_poly.pdbx_strand_id
1 'polypeptide(L)'
;MWSFLSSNGLASSTLSVFREQLHTLWFGLYSRGGKGDLGSSGFEHVFVGEYENSDVEGQHYWVQFYELEKIGQINYHGWFDRQKDVQISMQYAWNTHQKMLGGFLIGTSPEFDFSLFTLCTLAKPGAHACPFMLDTYNADVTSYQDTTTNAVKVATAYTTTTTGGSAPGSTTTGKPNADGLGDLVNAMRAADVGKAQPGDIVLNWGNHVKGTTDVSPQPFFTHVNENLFNRQTYNVLHQILDRNLFDPQVCDVESTNGLKTGLEQQFIN
;
A
#
# COMPACT_ATOMS: atom_id res chain seq x y z
N MET A 1 10.30 -1.29 -13.44
CA MET A 1 10.52 -2.17 -12.27
C MET A 1 11.27 -3.46 -12.62
N TRP A 2 10.68 -4.43 -13.36
CA TRP A 2 11.28 -5.76 -13.59
C TRP A 2 12.73 -5.72 -14.08
N SER A 3 13.04 -4.94 -15.12
CA SER A 3 14.40 -4.85 -15.67
C SER A 3 15.43 -4.38 -14.64
N PHE A 4 15.05 -3.48 -13.73
CA PHE A 4 15.92 -3.03 -12.65
C PHE A 4 16.17 -4.15 -11.63
N LEU A 5 15.10 -4.80 -11.16
CA LEU A 5 15.23 -5.90 -10.20
C LEU A 5 16.05 -7.06 -10.79
N SER A 6 15.82 -7.40 -12.06
CA SER A 6 16.54 -8.47 -12.74
C SER A 6 18.02 -8.15 -12.94
N SER A 7 18.35 -6.95 -13.40
CA SER A 7 19.77 -6.55 -13.60
C SER A 7 20.57 -6.44 -12.31
N ASN A 8 19.89 -6.22 -11.17
CA ASN A 8 20.50 -6.21 -9.84
C ASN A 8 20.46 -7.59 -9.15
N GLY A 9 20.00 -8.65 -9.82
CA GLY A 9 19.95 -10.00 -9.25
C GLY A 9 18.88 -10.19 -8.17
N LEU A 10 17.91 -9.28 -8.06
CA LEU A 10 16.82 -9.30 -7.08
C LEU A 10 15.55 -9.99 -7.62
N ALA A 11 15.50 -10.23 -8.93
CA ALA A 11 14.40 -10.92 -9.60
C ALA A 11 14.90 -11.83 -10.72
N SER A 12 14.08 -12.79 -11.10
CA SER A 12 14.35 -13.63 -12.26
C SER A 12 14.51 -12.81 -13.55
N SER A 13 15.47 -13.21 -14.39
CA SER A 13 15.67 -12.68 -15.74
C SER A 13 14.64 -13.17 -16.75
N THR A 14 13.73 -14.05 -16.34
CA THR A 14 12.61 -14.52 -17.17
C THR A 14 11.31 -13.93 -16.65
N LEU A 15 10.58 -13.19 -17.51
CA LEU A 15 9.36 -12.49 -17.10
C LEU A 15 8.27 -13.42 -16.55
N SER A 16 8.08 -14.61 -17.14
CA SER A 16 7.11 -15.58 -16.61
C SER A 16 7.47 -16.04 -15.19
N VAL A 17 8.76 -16.32 -14.94
CA VAL A 17 9.23 -16.69 -13.60
C VAL A 17 9.15 -15.50 -12.63
N PHE A 18 9.35 -14.27 -13.11
CA PHE A 18 9.14 -13.09 -12.29
C PHE A 18 7.67 -12.91 -11.89
N ARG A 19 6.70 -13.25 -12.75
CA ARG A 19 5.28 -13.25 -12.39
C ARG A 19 4.97 -14.27 -11.29
N GLU A 20 5.54 -15.47 -11.36
CA GLU A 20 5.43 -16.46 -10.27
C GLU A 20 6.10 -15.97 -8.97
N GLN A 21 7.23 -15.27 -9.09
CA GLN A 21 7.89 -14.63 -7.96
C GLN A 21 7.00 -13.55 -7.35
N LEU A 22 6.34 -12.70 -8.15
CA LEU A 22 5.36 -11.72 -7.66
C LEU A 22 4.17 -12.39 -6.97
N HIS A 23 3.67 -13.49 -7.54
CA HIS A 23 2.57 -14.24 -6.93
C HIS A 23 2.94 -14.76 -5.55
N THR A 24 4.13 -15.36 -5.44
CA THR A 24 4.65 -15.84 -4.15
C THR A 24 4.89 -14.70 -3.18
N LEU A 25 5.46 -13.60 -3.67
CA LEU A 25 5.83 -12.43 -2.87
C LEU A 25 4.59 -11.76 -2.24
N TRP A 26 3.50 -11.64 -2.97
CA TRP A 26 2.32 -10.87 -2.55
C TRP A 26 1.17 -11.72 -2.04
N PHE A 27 0.89 -12.87 -2.66
CA PHE A 27 -0.25 -13.73 -2.35
C PHE A 27 0.15 -15.02 -1.62
N GLY A 28 1.45 -15.25 -1.43
CA GLY A 28 1.91 -16.37 -0.62
C GLY A 28 1.42 -16.22 0.83
N LEU A 29 0.78 -17.26 1.36
CA LEU A 29 0.32 -17.25 2.75
C LEU A 29 1.48 -17.44 3.73
N TYR A 30 1.39 -16.76 4.88
CA TYR A 30 2.26 -16.95 6.03
C TYR A 30 1.47 -16.77 7.32
N SER A 31 2.08 -17.17 8.43
CA SER A 31 1.48 -17.04 9.75
C SER A 31 1.99 -15.80 10.47
N ARG A 32 1.09 -15.05 11.09
CA ARG A 32 1.42 -13.94 12.00
C ARG A 32 1.25 -14.34 13.46
N GLY A 33 1.95 -13.64 14.35
CA GLY A 33 1.81 -13.82 15.80
C GLY A 33 2.28 -15.16 16.36
N GLY A 34 2.95 -16.00 15.55
CA GLY A 34 3.45 -17.31 15.97
C GLY A 34 2.36 -18.36 16.26
N LYS A 35 1.12 -18.13 15.79
CA LYS A 35 -0.01 -19.02 16.04
C LYS A 35 -0.04 -20.26 15.13
N GLY A 36 0.67 -20.22 14.00
CA GLY A 36 0.81 -21.33 13.06
C GLY A 36 -0.23 -21.35 11.94
N ASP A 37 -1.27 -20.54 12.04
CA ASP A 37 -2.32 -20.42 11.03
C ASP A 37 -1.84 -19.62 9.82
N LEU A 38 -1.97 -20.20 8.62
CA LEU A 38 -1.63 -19.56 7.35
C LEU A 38 -2.81 -18.68 6.91
N GLY A 39 -2.89 -17.51 7.52
CA GLY A 39 -4.00 -16.57 7.35
C GLY A 39 -3.66 -15.29 6.60
N SER A 40 -2.38 -14.88 6.58
CA SER A 40 -2.01 -13.56 6.07
C SER A 40 -1.26 -13.63 4.76
N SER A 41 -1.48 -12.63 3.91
CA SER A 41 -0.65 -12.35 2.73
C SER A 41 -0.20 -10.89 2.68
N GLY A 42 0.81 -10.61 1.86
CA GLY A 42 1.29 -9.24 1.65
C GLY A 42 0.24 -8.35 0.97
N PHE A 43 -0.49 -8.92 0.02
CA PHE A 43 -1.57 -8.23 -0.69
C PHE A 43 -2.72 -7.89 0.25
N GLU A 44 -3.14 -8.84 1.06
CA GLU A 44 -4.16 -8.63 2.08
C GLU A 44 -3.75 -7.52 3.04
N HIS A 45 -2.57 -7.62 3.65
CA HIS A 45 -2.10 -6.63 4.60
C HIS A 45 -2.05 -5.22 4.01
N VAL A 46 -1.56 -5.06 2.77
CA VAL A 46 -1.34 -3.73 2.17
C VAL A 46 -2.59 -3.19 1.49
N PHE A 47 -3.24 -3.95 0.62
CA PHE A 47 -4.32 -3.47 -0.26
C PHE A 47 -5.73 -3.70 0.29
N VAL A 48 -5.96 -4.80 1.01
CA VAL A 48 -7.29 -5.15 1.55
C VAL A 48 -7.48 -4.60 2.98
N GLY A 49 -6.43 -4.71 3.79
CA GLY A 49 -6.46 -4.48 5.22
C GLY A 49 -6.79 -5.75 6.01
N GLU A 50 -6.11 -5.88 7.15
CA GLU A 50 -6.35 -6.92 8.16
C GLU A 50 -6.33 -6.27 9.55
N TYR A 51 -7.02 -6.88 10.51
CA TYR A 51 -7.10 -6.48 11.90
C TYR A 51 -6.85 -7.66 12.84
N GLU A 52 -6.21 -7.36 13.97
CA GLU A 52 -6.04 -8.29 15.08
C GLU A 52 -6.59 -7.64 16.35
N ASN A 53 -7.43 -8.37 17.09
CA ASN A 53 -8.09 -7.83 18.29
C ASN A 53 -8.85 -6.54 17.97
N SER A 54 -8.47 -5.42 18.59
CA SER A 54 -9.09 -4.12 18.40
C SER A 54 -8.33 -3.22 17.44
N ASP A 55 -7.27 -3.72 16.79
CA ASP A 55 -6.33 -2.91 16.03
C ASP A 55 -6.33 -3.28 14.54
N VAL A 56 -6.35 -2.28 13.67
CA VAL A 56 -6.14 -2.44 12.23
C VAL A 56 -4.63 -2.44 11.96
N GLU A 57 -4.10 -3.61 11.62
CA GLU A 57 -2.67 -3.83 11.40
C GLU A 57 -2.24 -3.33 10.01
N GLY A 58 -3.02 -3.64 8.98
CA GLY A 58 -2.73 -3.31 7.57
C GLY A 58 -3.47 -2.08 7.03
N GLN A 59 -3.95 -2.17 5.78
CA GLN A 59 -4.76 -1.18 5.08
C GLN A 59 -3.99 0.11 4.71
N HIS A 60 -3.15 0.00 3.70
CA HIS A 60 -2.24 1.04 3.22
C HIS A 60 -2.55 1.49 1.79
N TYR A 61 -3.80 1.34 1.37
CA TYR A 61 -4.24 1.73 0.03
C TYR A 61 -5.52 2.57 0.04
N TRP A 62 -5.50 3.68 -0.70
CA TRP A 62 -6.53 4.71 -0.64
C TRP A 62 -7.88 4.29 -1.20
N VAL A 63 -7.91 3.41 -2.22
CA VAL A 63 -9.19 2.96 -2.83
C VAL A 63 -9.97 2.13 -1.84
N GLN A 64 -9.33 1.19 -1.16
CA GLN A 64 -10.00 0.36 -0.17
C GLN A 64 -10.52 1.20 1.00
N PHE A 65 -9.74 2.19 1.44
CA PHE A 65 -10.23 3.16 2.43
C PHE A 65 -11.46 3.91 1.91
N TYR A 66 -11.41 4.43 0.68
CA TYR A 66 -12.52 5.15 0.05
C TYR A 66 -13.79 4.28 -0.05
N GLU A 67 -13.67 3.04 -0.54
CA GLU A 67 -14.80 2.12 -0.68
C GLU A 67 -15.44 1.80 0.66
N LEU A 68 -14.63 1.57 1.71
CA LEU A 68 -15.14 1.32 3.07
C LEU A 68 -15.72 2.57 3.73
N GLU A 69 -15.15 3.76 3.50
CA GLU A 69 -15.70 5.03 3.98
C GLU A 69 -17.05 5.34 3.32
N LYS A 70 -17.16 5.09 2.01
CA LYS A 70 -18.39 5.29 1.22
C LYS A 70 -19.58 4.47 1.75
N ILE A 71 -19.32 3.29 2.30
CA ILE A 71 -20.35 2.42 2.90
C ILE A 71 -20.46 2.58 4.43
N GLY A 72 -19.79 3.56 5.03
CA GLY A 72 -19.89 3.89 6.45
C GLY A 72 -19.14 2.95 7.40
N GLN A 73 -18.20 2.14 6.89
CA GLN A 73 -17.36 1.27 7.71
C GLN A 73 -16.09 1.96 8.21
N ILE A 74 -15.65 3.03 7.56
CA ILE A 74 -14.52 3.84 8.02
C ILE A 74 -15.02 5.12 8.67
N ASN A 75 -14.49 5.42 9.86
CA ASN A 75 -14.63 6.72 10.52
C ASN A 75 -13.26 7.40 10.60
N TYR A 76 -13.03 8.41 9.77
CA TYR A 76 -11.79 9.19 9.79
C TYR A 76 -11.74 10.11 11.02
N HIS A 77 -10.67 10.02 11.82
CA HIS A 77 -10.54 10.81 13.05
C HIS A 77 -9.70 12.08 12.87
N GLY A 78 -8.80 12.10 11.89
CA GLY A 78 -7.91 13.23 11.60
C GLY A 78 -6.50 12.81 11.18
N TRP A 79 -5.66 13.78 10.84
CA TRP A 79 -4.31 13.56 10.32
C TRP A 79 -3.21 13.87 11.35
N PHE A 80 -2.08 13.18 11.24
CA PHE A 80 -0.83 13.49 11.96
C PHE A 80 0.16 14.23 11.05
N ASP A 81 0.35 13.74 9.83
CA ASP A 81 1.19 14.36 8.81
C ASP A 81 0.52 14.22 7.45
N ARG A 82 0.77 15.16 6.55
CA ARG A 82 0.22 15.12 5.19
C ARG A 82 1.08 15.92 4.23
N GLN A 83 1.18 15.39 3.02
CA GLN A 83 1.55 16.17 1.85
C GLN A 83 0.32 16.26 0.96
N LYS A 84 -0.14 17.49 0.74
CA LYS A 84 -1.41 17.74 0.06
C LYS A 84 -1.42 17.02 -1.30
N ASP A 85 -2.47 16.23 -1.51
CA ASP A 85 -2.76 15.47 -2.73
C ASP A 85 -1.73 14.35 -3.06
N VAL A 86 -0.85 14.01 -2.11
CA VAL A 86 0.22 13.01 -2.31
C VAL A 86 0.16 11.88 -1.29
N GLN A 87 0.16 12.20 0.00
CA GLN A 87 0.12 11.18 1.05
C GLN A 87 -0.43 11.73 2.35
N ILE A 88 -0.88 10.81 3.21
CA ILE A 88 -1.43 11.13 4.53
C ILE A 88 -0.96 10.09 5.54
N SER A 89 -0.69 10.58 6.75
CA SER A 89 -0.64 9.79 7.97
C SER A 89 -1.79 10.24 8.88
N MET A 90 -2.57 9.29 9.41
CA MET A 90 -3.83 9.56 10.07
C MET A 90 -4.24 8.52 11.11
N GLN A 91 -5.27 8.89 11.87
CA GLN A 91 -6.03 8.02 12.74
C GLN A 91 -7.43 7.79 12.15
N TYR A 92 -7.95 6.58 12.27
CA TYR A 92 -9.34 6.25 11.91
C TYR A 92 -9.81 4.98 12.63
N ALA A 93 -11.10 4.69 12.55
CA ALA A 93 -11.67 3.40 12.91
C ALA A 93 -12.20 2.68 11.67
N TRP A 94 -12.01 1.36 11.61
CA TRP A 94 -12.72 0.46 10.70
C TRP A 94 -13.69 -0.40 11.52
N ASN A 95 -14.98 -0.10 11.42
CA ASN A 95 -16.01 -0.64 12.31
C ASN A 95 -15.62 -0.42 13.78
N THR A 96 -15.37 -1.49 14.52
CA THR A 96 -14.95 -1.44 15.93
C THR A 96 -13.43 -1.41 16.12
N HIS A 97 -12.66 -1.65 15.06
CA HIS A 97 -11.19 -1.73 15.10
C HIS A 97 -10.58 -0.34 14.87
N GLN A 98 -9.47 -0.05 15.54
CA GLN A 98 -8.80 1.25 15.52
C GLN A 98 -7.50 1.18 14.73
N LYS A 99 -7.23 2.18 13.90
CA LYS A 99 -5.88 2.44 13.40
C LYS A 99 -5.36 3.72 14.04
N MET A 100 -4.52 3.55 15.06
CA MET A 100 -3.94 4.68 15.79
C MET A 100 -2.95 5.48 14.97
N LEU A 101 -2.26 4.82 14.03
CA LEU A 101 -1.38 5.45 13.07
C LEU A 101 -1.39 4.59 11.79
N GLY A 102 -1.89 5.18 10.70
CA GLY A 102 -1.90 4.57 9.38
C GLY A 102 -1.69 5.60 8.31
N GLY A 103 -1.52 5.16 7.07
CA GLY A 103 -1.28 6.07 5.97
C GLY A 103 -1.16 5.37 4.64
N PHE A 104 -1.29 6.16 3.58
CA PHE A 104 -1.21 5.71 2.20
C PHE A 104 -0.88 6.87 1.26
N LEU A 105 -0.48 6.50 0.04
CA LEU A 105 -0.43 7.41 -1.10
C LEU A 105 -1.84 7.70 -1.61
N ILE A 106 -2.07 8.92 -2.08
CA ILE A 106 -3.37 9.39 -2.56
C ILE A 106 -3.32 9.50 -4.09
N GLY A 107 -4.34 8.95 -4.76
CA GLY A 107 -4.51 9.10 -6.20
C GLY A 107 -3.48 8.34 -7.06
N THR A 108 -2.79 7.37 -6.47
CA THR A 108 -1.96 6.40 -7.19
C THR A 108 -2.82 5.26 -7.75
N SER A 109 -2.32 4.58 -8.77
CA SER A 109 -2.93 3.36 -9.29
C SER A 109 -2.50 2.11 -8.51
N PRO A 110 -3.29 1.01 -8.56
CA PRO A 110 -2.88 -0.25 -7.96
C PRO A 110 -1.52 -0.72 -8.48
N GLU A 111 -1.25 -0.52 -9.77
CA GLU A 111 0.02 -0.88 -10.40
C GLU A 111 1.19 -0.07 -9.88
N PHE A 112 0.98 1.23 -9.64
CA PHE A 112 2.03 2.09 -9.12
C PHE A 112 2.43 1.67 -7.70
N ASP A 113 1.46 1.55 -6.79
CA ASP A 113 1.72 1.16 -5.41
C ASP A 113 2.30 -0.26 -5.34
N PHE A 114 1.72 -1.21 -6.09
CA PHE A 114 2.22 -2.59 -6.14
C PHE A 114 3.66 -2.64 -6.66
N SER A 115 3.97 -1.87 -7.71
CA SER A 115 5.32 -1.83 -8.27
C SER A 115 6.32 -1.12 -7.35
N LEU A 116 5.92 -0.02 -6.72
CA LEU A 116 6.76 0.74 -5.78
C LEU A 116 7.11 -0.12 -4.57
N PHE A 117 6.10 -0.74 -3.95
CA PHE A 117 6.29 -1.58 -2.79
C PHE A 117 7.05 -2.87 -3.12
N THR A 118 6.83 -3.47 -4.30
CA THR A 118 7.67 -4.60 -4.77
C THR A 118 9.12 -4.19 -4.90
N LEU A 119 9.38 -3.06 -5.58
CA LEU A 119 10.71 -2.53 -5.82
C LEU A 119 11.44 -2.28 -4.50
N CYS A 120 10.80 -1.54 -3.58
CA CYS A 120 11.38 -1.22 -2.29
C CYS A 120 11.54 -2.45 -1.39
N THR A 121 10.58 -3.36 -1.35
CA THR A 121 10.69 -4.56 -0.52
C THR A 121 11.85 -5.45 -0.96
N LEU A 122 12.09 -5.59 -2.26
CA LEU A 122 13.18 -6.43 -2.77
C LEU A 122 14.55 -5.72 -2.74
N ALA A 123 14.60 -4.42 -3.02
CA ALA A 123 15.87 -3.69 -3.13
C ALA A 123 16.34 -3.05 -1.81
N LYS A 124 15.40 -2.57 -0.98
CA LYS A 124 15.66 -1.80 0.24
C LYS A 124 14.61 -2.07 1.33
N PRO A 125 14.49 -3.31 1.85
CA PRO A 125 13.62 -3.59 2.98
C PRO A 125 14.14 -2.93 4.26
N GLY A 126 13.23 -2.58 5.18
CA GLY A 126 13.50 -1.94 6.46
C GLY A 126 12.68 -0.66 6.68
N ALA A 127 12.77 -0.11 7.89
CA ALA A 127 12.19 1.19 8.24
C ALA A 127 12.87 2.32 7.48
N HIS A 128 12.08 3.16 6.80
CA HIS A 128 12.54 4.32 6.02
C HIS A 128 13.67 3.99 5.02
N ALA A 129 13.75 2.73 4.60
CA ALA A 129 14.93 2.22 3.90
C ALA A 129 14.93 2.56 2.41
N CYS A 130 13.78 2.89 1.82
CA CYS A 130 13.62 3.18 0.41
C CYS A 130 13.15 4.62 0.17
N PRO A 131 14.04 5.64 0.27
CA PRO A 131 13.68 7.02 0.00
C PRO A 131 13.48 7.26 -1.50
N PHE A 132 12.46 8.05 -1.85
CA PHE A 132 12.14 8.45 -3.22
C PHE A 132 11.52 9.85 -3.25
N MET A 133 11.30 10.36 -4.46
CA MET A 133 10.56 11.58 -4.68
C MET A 133 9.26 11.25 -5.43
N LEU A 134 8.14 11.80 -4.99
CA LEU A 134 6.84 11.67 -5.65
C LEU A 134 6.27 13.06 -5.90
N ASP A 135 6.09 13.43 -7.16
CA ASP A 135 5.51 14.71 -7.56
C ASP A 135 6.15 15.92 -6.83
N THR A 136 7.49 15.90 -6.67
CA THR A 136 8.36 16.86 -5.95
C THR A 136 8.44 16.72 -4.43
N TYR A 137 7.70 15.80 -3.81
CA TYR A 137 7.71 15.56 -2.38
C TYR A 137 8.64 14.40 -2.02
N ASN A 138 9.42 14.58 -0.96
CA ASN A 138 10.20 13.48 -0.38
C ASN A 138 9.28 12.55 0.39
N ALA A 139 9.45 11.26 0.13
CA ALA A 139 8.81 10.18 0.86
C ALA A 139 9.80 9.02 0.98
N ASP A 140 9.46 8.06 1.82
CA ASP A 140 10.14 6.78 1.85
C ASP A 140 9.13 5.65 1.97
N VAL A 141 9.52 4.46 1.52
CA VAL A 141 8.79 3.23 1.84
C VAL A 141 9.47 2.57 3.04
N THR A 142 8.65 2.24 4.03
CA THR A 142 8.96 1.23 5.04
C THR A 142 8.36 -0.09 4.57
N SER A 143 9.18 -1.14 4.49
CA SER A 143 8.70 -2.47 4.11
C SER A 143 9.44 -3.57 4.83
N TYR A 144 8.73 -4.59 5.30
CA TYR A 144 9.33 -5.78 5.92
C TYR A 144 8.97 -7.03 5.12
N GLN A 145 9.83 -8.04 5.24
CA GLN A 145 9.67 -9.33 4.58
C GLN A 145 9.31 -10.40 5.60
N ASP A 146 8.43 -11.32 5.21
CA ASP A 146 8.33 -12.63 5.86
C ASP A 146 9.27 -13.59 5.12
N THR A 147 10.19 -14.19 5.87
CA THR A 147 11.13 -15.20 5.40
C THR A 147 11.05 -16.47 6.22
N THR A 148 9.92 -16.69 6.90
CA THR A 148 9.71 -17.88 7.76
C THR A 148 9.61 -19.15 6.93
N THR A 149 9.21 -19.00 5.66
CA THR A 149 9.27 -20.05 4.64
C THR A 149 10.50 -19.89 3.74
N ASN A 150 10.81 -20.89 2.91
CA ASN A 150 11.90 -20.81 1.92
C ASN A 150 11.69 -19.75 0.82
N ALA A 151 10.58 -19.00 0.86
CA ALA A 151 10.26 -17.92 -0.07
C ALA A 151 10.11 -16.59 0.69
N VAL A 152 10.57 -15.51 0.05
CA VAL A 152 10.40 -14.13 0.53
C VAL A 152 8.98 -13.66 0.19
N LYS A 153 8.29 -13.11 1.20
CA LYS A 153 6.94 -12.54 1.06
C LYS A 153 6.90 -11.13 1.64
N VAL A 154 6.00 -10.28 1.18
CA VAL A 154 5.77 -8.96 1.80
C VAL A 154 5.06 -9.19 3.13
N ALA A 155 5.70 -8.78 4.24
CA ALA A 155 5.07 -8.74 5.55
C ALA A 155 4.33 -7.41 5.78
N THR A 156 4.83 -6.31 5.25
CA THR A 156 4.14 -5.01 5.21
C THR A 156 4.89 -4.10 4.24
N ALA A 157 4.18 -3.14 3.66
CA ALA A 157 4.78 -2.04 2.91
C ALA A 157 3.85 -0.82 2.97
N TYR A 158 4.40 0.33 3.33
CA TYR A 158 3.66 1.58 3.38
C TYR A 158 4.61 2.77 3.25
N THR A 159 4.07 3.91 2.81
CA THR A 159 4.84 5.15 2.75
C THR A 159 4.85 5.86 4.08
N THR A 160 5.94 6.56 4.37
CA THR A 160 6.00 7.49 5.48
C THR A 160 6.52 8.84 5.01
N THR A 161 6.19 9.89 5.77
CA THR A 161 6.82 11.18 5.62
C THR A 161 8.20 11.13 6.28
N THR A 162 9.23 11.56 5.56
CA THR A 162 10.52 11.88 6.19
C THR A 162 10.28 13.02 7.17
N THR A 163 10.13 12.70 8.44
CA THR A 163 9.94 13.69 9.51
C THR A 163 11.13 14.66 9.51
N GLY A 164 10.85 15.93 9.27
CA GLY A 164 11.84 17.01 9.35
C GLY A 164 11.75 17.93 8.14
N GLY A 165 11.05 19.06 8.33
CA GLY A 165 11.03 20.19 7.40
C GLY A 165 12.42 20.45 6.85
N SER A 166 12.62 20.05 5.61
CA SER A 166 13.86 20.21 4.89
C SER A 166 13.51 20.91 3.61
N ALA A 167 13.80 22.21 3.60
CA ALA A 167 13.97 22.99 2.39
C ALA A 167 14.80 22.18 1.37
N PRO A 168 14.62 22.43 0.06
CA PRO A 168 15.36 21.70 -0.98
C PRO A 168 16.86 21.79 -0.69
N GLY A 169 17.46 20.67 -0.26
CA GLY A 169 18.89 20.59 0.05
C GLY A 169 19.32 19.90 1.36
N SER A 170 18.44 19.42 2.23
CA SER A 170 18.88 18.69 3.45
C SER A 170 19.06 17.20 3.21
N THR A 171 20.27 16.71 3.45
CA THR A 171 20.72 15.32 3.30
C THR A 171 20.22 14.43 4.44
N THR A 172 19.18 13.65 4.18
CA THR A 172 19.01 12.34 4.83
C THR A 172 20.13 11.40 4.36
N THR A 173 20.57 10.48 5.22
CA THR A 173 21.75 9.60 5.06
C THR A 173 21.56 8.48 4.04
N GLY A 174 21.10 8.85 2.85
CA GLY A 174 21.02 8.05 1.64
C GLY A 174 20.49 8.97 0.55
N LYS A 175 21.35 9.36 -0.42
CA LYS A 175 20.86 10.14 -1.56
C LYS A 175 19.79 9.30 -2.27
N PRO A 176 18.57 9.84 -2.54
CA PRO A 176 17.48 9.11 -3.21
C PRO A 176 17.88 8.42 -4.52
N ASN A 177 18.98 8.88 -5.14
CA ASN A 177 19.47 8.42 -6.44
C ASN A 177 20.85 7.74 -6.41
N ALA A 178 21.39 7.33 -5.26
CA ALA A 178 22.72 6.70 -5.22
C ALA A 178 22.82 5.40 -6.05
N ASP A 179 21.68 4.75 -6.30
CA ASP A 179 21.54 3.47 -7.00
C ASP A 179 20.55 3.52 -8.18
N GLY A 180 20.11 4.71 -8.60
CA GLY A 180 19.14 4.89 -9.69
C GLY A 180 17.69 4.53 -9.35
N LEU A 181 17.41 4.10 -8.10
CA LEU A 181 16.06 3.72 -7.68
C LEU A 181 15.09 4.90 -7.72
N GLY A 182 15.48 6.08 -7.21
CA GLY A 182 14.63 7.27 -7.23
C GLY A 182 14.25 7.71 -8.65
N ASP A 183 15.19 7.66 -9.60
CA ASP A 183 14.91 7.95 -11.02
C ASP A 183 13.95 6.95 -11.64
N LEU A 184 14.06 5.67 -11.27
CA LEU A 184 13.10 4.64 -11.69
C LEU A 184 11.70 4.90 -11.12
N VAL A 185 11.58 5.29 -9.85
CA VAL A 185 10.28 5.64 -9.24
C VAL A 185 9.66 6.84 -9.94
N ASN A 186 10.45 7.88 -10.26
CA ASN A 186 10.00 9.02 -11.05
C ASN A 186 9.49 8.59 -12.43
N ALA A 187 10.22 7.71 -13.12
CA ALA A 187 9.80 7.18 -14.42
C ALA A 187 8.52 6.34 -14.31
N MET A 188 8.38 5.53 -13.25
CA MET A 188 7.15 4.78 -12.96
C MET A 188 5.96 5.73 -12.71
N ARG A 189 6.15 6.81 -11.94
CA ARG A 189 5.09 7.80 -11.69
C ARG A 189 4.69 8.56 -12.96
N ALA A 190 5.66 8.86 -13.82
CA ALA A 190 5.39 9.47 -15.12
C ALA A 190 4.60 8.53 -16.04
N ALA A 191 4.91 7.23 -16.01
CA ALA A 191 4.24 6.19 -16.80
C ALA A 191 2.91 5.70 -16.20
N ASP A 192 2.61 6.04 -14.94
CA ASP A 192 1.35 5.73 -14.28
C ASP A 192 0.20 6.48 -14.95
N VAL A 193 -0.40 5.83 -15.95
CA VAL A 193 -1.59 6.34 -16.64
C VAL A 193 -2.83 6.23 -15.76
N GLY A 194 -2.82 5.34 -14.76
CA GLY A 194 -3.93 5.03 -13.86
C GLY A 194 -4.16 6.06 -12.76
N LYS A 195 -3.16 6.91 -12.48
CA LYS A 195 -3.27 7.96 -11.46
C LYS A 195 -4.43 8.91 -11.65
N ALA A 196 -4.96 9.37 -10.53
CA ALA A 196 -5.92 10.46 -10.46
C ALA A 196 -5.33 11.74 -11.08
N GLN A 197 -6.16 12.46 -11.83
CA GLN A 197 -5.86 13.78 -12.39
C GLN A 197 -6.34 14.89 -11.45
N PRO A 198 -5.86 16.14 -11.62
CA PRO A 198 -6.37 17.27 -10.86
C PRO A 198 -7.90 17.39 -10.96
N GLY A 199 -8.57 17.34 -9.81
CA GLY A 199 -10.03 17.39 -9.72
C GLY A 199 -10.73 16.04 -9.61
N ASP A 200 -10.05 14.93 -9.87
CA ASP A 200 -10.63 13.59 -9.71
C ASP A 200 -10.85 13.21 -8.24
N ILE A 201 -10.12 13.82 -7.31
CA ILE A 201 -10.23 13.58 -5.87
C ILE A 201 -10.39 14.92 -5.17
N VAL A 202 -11.41 15.04 -4.32
CA VAL A 202 -11.58 16.18 -3.40
C VAL A 202 -11.63 15.65 -1.97
N LEU A 203 -10.67 16.11 -1.18
CA LEU A 203 -10.48 15.69 0.19
C LEU A 203 -10.99 16.75 1.17
N ASN A 204 -11.64 16.29 2.22
CA ASN A 204 -11.83 17.04 3.45
C ASN A 204 -10.78 16.58 4.46
N TRP A 205 -9.72 17.35 4.59
CA TRP A 205 -8.60 16.97 5.45
C TRP A 205 -8.92 16.93 6.95
N GLY A 206 -10.04 17.50 7.41
CA GLY A 206 -10.35 17.57 8.83
C GLY A 206 -9.26 18.25 9.68
N ASN A 207 -9.10 17.78 10.92
CA ASN A 207 -8.23 18.40 11.92
C ASN A 207 -6.98 17.57 12.24
N HIS A 208 -5.94 18.25 12.73
CA HIS A 208 -4.71 17.61 13.18
C HIS A 208 -4.94 16.87 14.51
N VAL A 209 -4.58 15.60 14.58
CA VAL A 209 -4.73 14.74 15.76
C VAL A 209 -3.59 15.00 16.75
N LYS A 210 -3.91 15.13 18.04
CA LYS A 210 -2.92 15.28 19.13
C LYS A 210 -2.99 14.17 20.18
N GLY A 211 -3.88 13.20 19.99
CA GLY A 211 -4.17 12.15 20.95
C GLY A 211 -4.88 11.00 20.25
N THR A 212 -5.90 10.44 20.89
CA THR A 212 -6.62 9.27 20.37
C THR A 212 -8.09 9.55 20.05
N THR A 213 -8.52 10.80 20.15
CA THR A 213 -9.92 11.20 19.98
C THR A 213 -10.21 11.55 18.53
N ASP A 214 -11.41 11.19 18.08
CA ASP A 214 -11.98 11.72 16.84
C ASP A 214 -12.10 13.24 16.91
N VAL A 215 -11.39 13.92 16.02
CA VAL A 215 -11.41 15.37 15.88
C VAL A 215 -11.91 15.81 14.51
N SER A 216 -12.39 14.89 13.65
CA SER A 216 -12.76 15.17 12.26
C SER A 216 -14.13 14.56 11.94
N PRO A 217 -15.24 15.26 12.24
CA PRO A 217 -16.59 14.68 12.21
C PRO A 217 -17.18 14.48 10.80
N GLN A 218 -16.36 14.56 9.76
CA GLN A 218 -16.79 14.54 8.37
C GLN A 218 -15.89 13.57 7.60
N PRO A 219 -16.42 12.85 6.60
CA PRO A 219 -15.64 11.93 5.77
C PRO A 219 -14.39 12.60 5.18
N PHE A 220 -13.33 11.82 5.02
CA PHE A 220 -12.10 12.24 4.41
C PHE A 220 -12.26 12.46 2.89
N PHE A 221 -12.90 11.54 2.18
CA PHE A 221 -13.23 11.69 0.77
C PHE A 221 -14.59 12.37 0.61
N THR A 222 -14.59 13.56 -0.01
CA THR A 222 -15.84 14.28 -0.35
C THR A 222 -16.26 14.08 -1.80
N HIS A 223 -15.30 13.74 -2.67
CA HIS A 223 -15.55 13.39 -4.05
C HIS A 223 -14.41 12.50 -4.57
N VAL A 224 -14.78 11.47 -5.34
CA VAL A 224 -13.87 10.67 -6.19
C VAL A 224 -14.54 10.49 -7.55
N ASN A 225 -13.80 10.76 -8.63
CA ASN A 225 -14.22 10.44 -9.99
C ASN A 225 -14.05 8.94 -10.24
N GLU A 226 -15.12 8.18 -10.03
CA GLU A 226 -15.09 6.71 -10.15
C GLU A 226 -14.84 6.21 -11.59
N ASN A 227 -14.79 7.09 -12.59
CA ASN A 227 -14.32 6.70 -13.93
C ASN A 227 -12.85 6.23 -13.92
N LEU A 228 -12.06 6.61 -12.90
CA LEU A 228 -10.73 6.07 -12.65
C LEU A 228 -10.74 4.53 -12.56
N PHE A 229 -11.82 3.96 -12.01
CA PHE A 229 -11.94 2.54 -11.72
C PHE A 229 -12.32 1.68 -12.94
N ASN A 230 -12.56 2.31 -14.10
CA ASN A 230 -12.87 1.60 -15.35
C ASN A 230 -11.64 0.91 -15.98
N ARG A 231 -10.45 1.13 -15.45
CA ARG A 231 -9.24 0.45 -15.90
C ARG A 231 -9.16 -0.98 -15.38
N GLN A 232 -8.46 -1.83 -16.13
CA GLN A 232 -8.41 -3.27 -15.89
C GLN A 232 -7.96 -3.62 -14.45
N THR A 233 -6.93 -2.99 -13.94
CA THR A 233 -6.33 -3.29 -12.63
C THR A 233 -7.18 -2.82 -11.45
N TYR A 234 -7.79 -1.63 -11.54
CA TYR A 234 -8.82 -1.21 -10.59
C TYR A 234 -10.02 -2.16 -10.64
N ASN A 235 -10.45 -2.58 -11.83
CA ASN A 235 -11.54 -3.53 -11.97
C ASN A 235 -11.23 -4.88 -11.31
N VAL A 236 -10.03 -5.43 -11.53
CA VAL A 236 -9.59 -6.66 -10.86
C VAL A 236 -9.50 -6.46 -9.34
N LEU A 237 -8.99 -5.31 -8.88
CA LEU A 237 -8.97 -4.99 -7.46
C LEU A 237 -10.37 -4.94 -6.86
N HIS A 238 -11.32 -4.21 -7.46
CA HIS A 238 -12.71 -4.19 -6.98
C HIS A 238 -13.34 -5.59 -7.01
N GLN A 239 -13.05 -6.37 -8.04
CA GLN A 239 -13.50 -7.77 -8.10
C GLN A 239 -12.96 -8.64 -6.96
N ILE A 240 -11.78 -8.32 -6.41
CA ILE A 240 -11.22 -8.95 -5.22
C ILE A 240 -11.91 -8.42 -3.95
N LEU A 241 -12.05 -7.10 -3.82
CA LEU A 241 -12.60 -6.42 -2.65
C LEU A 241 -14.10 -6.71 -2.45
N ASP A 242 -14.91 -6.56 -3.49
CA ASP A 242 -16.38 -6.72 -3.45
C ASP A 242 -16.82 -8.15 -3.15
N ARG A 243 -15.94 -9.13 -3.41
CA ARG A 243 -16.23 -10.55 -3.24
C ARG A 243 -15.74 -11.11 -1.91
N ASN A 244 -15.15 -10.28 -1.05
CA ASN A 244 -14.60 -10.68 0.25
C ASN A 244 -13.75 -11.97 0.13
N LEU A 245 -12.82 -11.98 -0.82
CA LEU A 245 -11.95 -13.15 -1.10
C LEU A 245 -10.81 -13.31 -0.07
N PHE A 246 -10.66 -12.33 0.80
CA PHE A 246 -9.67 -12.26 1.86
C PHE A 246 -10.37 -12.15 3.21
N ASP A 247 -9.80 -12.77 4.25
CA ASP A 247 -10.35 -12.72 5.60
C ASP A 247 -9.62 -11.62 6.38
N PRO A 248 -10.27 -10.49 6.68
CA PRO A 248 -9.58 -9.40 7.38
C PRO A 248 -9.17 -9.77 8.81
N GLN A 249 -9.60 -10.90 9.37
CA GLN A 249 -9.16 -11.37 10.68
C GLN A 249 -7.78 -12.05 10.59
N VAL A 250 -6.78 -11.44 11.22
CA VAL A 250 -5.44 -12.05 11.32
C VAL A 250 -5.52 -13.35 12.13
N CYS A 251 -4.73 -14.34 11.72
CA CYS A 251 -4.60 -15.68 12.31
C CYS A 251 -5.76 -16.65 12.05
N ASP A 252 -6.74 -16.32 11.21
CA ASP A 252 -7.68 -17.31 10.71
C ASP A 252 -7.13 -17.96 9.43
N VAL A 253 -7.28 -19.28 9.25
CA VAL A 253 -6.74 -19.96 8.07
C VAL A 253 -7.45 -19.45 6.82
N GLU A 254 -6.67 -18.91 5.89
CA GLU A 254 -7.24 -18.31 4.70
C GLU A 254 -7.62 -19.39 3.67
N SER A 255 -8.87 -19.36 3.21
CA SER A 255 -9.33 -20.28 2.17
C SER A 255 -8.87 -19.79 0.79
N THR A 256 -8.44 -20.71 -0.07
CA THR A 256 -8.14 -20.42 -1.48
C THR A 256 -9.06 -21.22 -2.40
N ASN A 257 -9.49 -20.60 -3.48
CA ASN A 257 -10.33 -21.22 -4.51
C ASN A 257 -9.91 -20.73 -5.90
N GLY A 258 -10.39 -21.40 -6.95
CA GLY A 258 -10.01 -21.08 -8.33
C GLY A 258 -10.36 -19.66 -8.78
N LEU A 259 -11.40 -19.05 -8.21
CA LEU A 259 -11.75 -17.65 -8.49
C LEU A 259 -10.71 -16.71 -7.90
N LYS A 260 -10.34 -16.91 -6.62
CA LYS A 260 -9.32 -16.12 -5.94
C LYS A 260 -7.99 -16.19 -6.69
N THR A 261 -7.47 -17.40 -6.92
CA THR A 261 -6.21 -17.59 -7.66
C THR A 261 -6.28 -16.99 -9.08
N GLY A 262 -7.41 -17.09 -9.76
CA GLY A 262 -7.60 -16.48 -11.08
C GLY A 262 -7.57 -14.95 -11.08
N LEU A 263 -8.06 -14.32 -10.01
CA LEU A 263 -8.02 -12.85 -9.85
C LEU A 263 -6.64 -12.36 -9.41
N GLU A 264 -5.94 -13.10 -8.54
CA GLU A 264 -4.55 -12.82 -8.15
C GLU A 264 -3.62 -12.83 -9.37
N GLN A 265 -3.77 -13.82 -10.25
CA GLN A 265 -3.04 -13.89 -11.52
C GLN A 265 -3.40 -12.74 -12.47
N GLN A 266 -4.67 -12.35 -12.56
CA GLN A 266 -5.09 -11.21 -13.37
C GLN A 266 -4.56 -9.88 -12.83
N PHE A 267 -4.40 -9.75 -11.51
CA PHE A 267 -3.85 -8.56 -10.89
C PHE A 267 -2.35 -8.37 -11.22
N ILE A 268 -1.61 -9.47 -11.36
CA ILE A 268 -0.17 -9.45 -11.72
C ILE A 268 0.07 -9.19 -13.21
N ASN A 269 -0.87 -9.59 -14.08
CA ASN A 269 -0.67 -9.64 -15.53
C ASN A 269 -0.92 -8.33 -16.25
#